data_AF-G3AQJ9-F1
#
_entry.id   AF-G3AQJ9-F1
#
_cell.length_a   1.000
_cell.length_b   1.000
_cell.length_c   1.000
_cell.angle_alpha   90.00
_cell.angle_beta   90.00
_cell.angle_gamma   90.00
#
_symmetry.space_group_name_H-M   'P 1'
#
loop_
_entity.id
_entity.type
_entity.pdbx_description
1 polymer ?
#
loop_
_entity_poly.entity_id
_entity_poly.type
_entity_poly.pdbx_seq_one_letter_code
_entity_poly.pdbx_strand_id
1 'polypeptide(L)'
;MCAPIERLASLSKSVINVKGPDATKFLNGLITTRLLPNIVKKKQHTISASENRHVNLNDIIDINTNWGLMHEDIYDPEQRILIGRHGINSMFLNSKGRVITDCFLYAHPFHGQKGDVGDYLVEIDPAQEQTLMSLLKIHKLSARVKIKKCRDLFSYYLYEDSPEFDGWVDDVQARYFQSMDPEEALHDANRFIQSEELINKGFADHVVGLAFDNRIPNFGVKVVSDVAIEEPSQILSQLFTSKFDIGLVAEDNVTNRRFDNGVFETHDAVENTSLLPFDCNLDYTNGLSLEKGCYVGQELTIRTYNNGTIRKRIFPVTFHDLKLENGEYVTGASLESVTSLNELDREAITKLTVSPLNEESEEPAEPAEPAEPAESAPSPFGSSKTVRKRKSSAGKILAVRGQLGFALFNIEDVEKNSLYKTEVGGENILVEAKIPDWWPE
;
A
#
# COMPACT_ATOMS: atom_id res chain seq x y z
N MET A 1 -5.45 35.50 8.39
CA MET A 1 -6.26 34.51 9.12
C MET A 1 -5.96 33.19 8.44
N CYS A 2 -5.24 32.27 9.11
CA CYS A 2 -5.13 30.90 8.60
C CYS A 2 -6.56 30.34 8.53
N ALA A 3 -6.95 29.81 7.37
CA ALA A 3 -8.16 29.02 7.29
C ALA A 3 -8.04 27.86 8.30
N PRO A 4 -9.14 27.45 8.96
CA PRO A 4 -9.14 26.22 9.75
C PRO A 4 -8.69 25.10 8.82
N ILE A 5 -7.63 24.38 9.17
CA ILE A 5 -7.10 23.36 8.29
C ILE A 5 -7.89 22.08 8.60
N GLU A 6 -8.89 21.88 7.75
CA GLU A 6 -9.80 20.73 7.70
C GLU A 6 -9.01 19.41 7.52
N ARG A 7 -9.33 18.34 8.26
CA ARG A 7 -8.43 17.18 8.49
C ARG A 7 -9.07 15.81 8.80
N LEU A 8 -10.39 15.71 8.90
CA LEU A 8 -11.14 14.45 9.04
C LEU A 8 -11.99 14.19 7.80
N ALA A 9 -11.70 13.13 7.05
CA ALA A 9 -12.43 12.75 5.85
C ALA A 9 -13.34 11.54 6.11
N SER A 10 -14.55 11.54 5.56
CA SER A 10 -15.27 10.28 5.32
C SER A 10 -14.72 9.64 4.04
N LEU A 11 -14.45 8.34 4.08
CA LEU A 11 -13.92 7.59 2.95
C LEU A 11 -15.00 6.71 2.32
N SER A 12 -15.05 6.69 1.00
CA SER A 12 -15.92 5.83 0.21
C SER A 12 -15.33 4.42 0.13
N LYS A 13 -15.28 3.71 1.25
CA LYS A 13 -14.74 2.34 1.32
C LYS A 13 -15.84 1.29 1.51
N SER A 14 -15.60 0.09 1.00
CA SER A 14 -16.44 -1.07 1.26
C SER A 14 -15.83 -1.91 2.37
N VAL A 15 -16.66 -2.32 3.34
CA VAL A 15 -16.22 -3.14 4.47
C VAL A 15 -16.86 -4.52 4.42
N ILE A 16 -16.01 -5.56 4.53
CA ILE A 16 -16.43 -6.96 4.56
C ILE A 16 -16.08 -7.54 5.92
N ASN A 17 -17.06 -8.10 6.61
CA ASN A 17 -16.85 -8.85 7.84
C ASN A 17 -16.57 -10.33 7.54
N VAL A 18 -15.51 -10.85 8.15
CA VAL A 18 -15.13 -12.27 8.12
C VAL A 18 -15.06 -12.79 9.55
N LYS A 19 -16.05 -13.61 9.93
CA LYS A 19 -16.24 -14.07 11.31
C LYS A 19 -16.42 -15.58 11.41
N GLY A 20 -15.77 -16.22 12.38
CA GLY A 20 -15.97 -17.62 12.74
C GLY A 20 -14.72 -18.28 13.30
N PRO A 21 -14.82 -19.52 13.82
CA PRO A 21 -13.71 -20.23 14.46
C PRO A 21 -12.47 -20.40 13.57
N ASP A 22 -12.68 -20.47 12.25
CA ASP A 22 -11.58 -20.67 11.29
C ASP A 22 -11.16 -19.33 10.63
N ALA A 23 -11.70 -18.18 11.06
CA ALA A 23 -11.48 -16.88 10.39
C ALA A 23 -10.01 -16.45 10.35
N THR A 24 -9.28 -16.61 11.45
CA THR A 24 -7.84 -16.29 11.54
C THR A 24 -7.04 -17.08 10.51
N LYS A 25 -7.21 -18.42 10.48
CA LYS A 25 -6.50 -19.31 9.55
C LYS A 25 -6.92 -19.03 8.10
N PHE A 26 -8.21 -18.81 7.89
CA PHE A 26 -8.79 -18.51 6.59
C PHE A 26 -8.20 -17.24 6.00
N LEU A 27 -8.18 -16.14 6.74
CA LEU A 27 -7.58 -14.88 6.29
C LEU A 27 -6.06 -14.98 6.15
N ASN A 28 -5.37 -15.64 7.09
CA ASN A 28 -3.93 -15.83 6.99
C ASN A 28 -3.52 -16.50 5.68
N GLY A 29 -4.33 -17.43 5.16
CA GLY A 29 -4.06 -18.09 3.88
C GLY A 29 -4.30 -17.24 2.64
N LEU A 30 -4.90 -16.05 2.76
CA LEU A 30 -5.35 -15.23 1.64
C LEU A 30 -4.68 -13.85 1.57
N ILE A 31 -4.16 -13.36 2.68
CA ILE A 31 -3.53 -12.04 2.76
C ILE A 31 -2.00 -12.14 2.81
N THR A 32 -1.32 -11.03 2.52
CA THR A 32 0.16 -10.94 2.48
C THR A 32 0.81 -10.71 3.85
N THR A 33 0.06 -10.21 4.84
CA THR A 33 0.54 -10.04 6.23
C THR A 33 0.31 -11.26 7.11
N ARG A 34 1.06 -11.37 8.20
CA ARG A 34 0.99 -12.49 9.13
C ARG A 34 -0.21 -12.36 10.07
N LEU A 35 -0.93 -13.46 10.27
CA LEU A 35 -1.96 -13.60 11.33
C LEU A 35 -1.78 -14.86 12.16
N LEU A 36 -0.73 -15.64 11.91
CA LEU A 36 -0.47 -16.85 12.69
C LEU A 36 0.90 -16.73 13.39
N PRO A 37 1.00 -17.19 14.65
CA PRO A 37 2.24 -17.17 15.43
C PRO A 37 3.37 -18.06 14.90
N ASN A 38 3.08 -18.90 13.92
CA ASN A 38 4.06 -19.82 13.36
C ASN A 38 5.19 -19.08 12.63
N ILE A 39 6.40 -19.18 13.17
CA ILE A 39 7.63 -18.78 12.49
C ILE A 39 8.21 -19.99 11.77
N VAL A 40 8.37 -19.88 10.46
CA VAL A 40 9.06 -20.90 9.67
C VAL A 40 10.57 -20.70 9.86
N LYS A 41 11.22 -21.55 10.66
CA LYS A 41 12.67 -21.49 10.94
C LYS A 41 13.51 -21.56 9.66
N LYS A 42 14.35 -20.55 9.39
CA LYS A 42 15.30 -20.56 8.28
C LYS A 42 16.61 -21.23 8.73
N LYS A 43 16.77 -22.52 8.41
CA LYS A 43 18.02 -23.33 8.50
C LYS A 43 18.51 -23.66 9.93
N GLN A 44 18.77 -24.94 10.18
CA GLN A 44 19.07 -25.56 11.49
C GLN A 44 20.48 -25.28 12.09
N HIS A 45 21.24 -24.29 11.61
CA HIS A 45 22.67 -24.16 11.98
C HIS A 45 23.11 -22.82 12.57
N THR A 46 22.23 -21.82 12.71
CA THR A 46 22.59 -20.59 13.42
C THR A 46 21.34 -20.03 14.09
N ILE A 47 21.22 -20.21 15.41
CA ILE A 47 20.17 -19.59 16.19
C ILE A 47 20.52 -18.11 16.30
N SER A 48 19.79 -17.25 15.59
CA SER A 48 19.89 -15.81 15.83
C SER A 48 19.17 -15.48 17.15
N ALA A 49 19.66 -14.48 17.89
CA ALA A 49 19.01 -14.04 19.12
C ALA A 49 17.60 -13.45 18.90
N SER A 50 17.25 -13.10 17.66
CA SER A 50 15.89 -12.70 17.27
C SER A 50 14.91 -13.87 17.24
N GLU A 51 15.33 -15.06 16.79
CA GLU A 51 14.44 -16.23 16.65
C GLU A 51 13.89 -16.79 17.98
N ASN A 52 14.58 -16.55 19.12
CA ASN A 52 14.13 -17.01 20.42
C ASN A 52 13.05 -16.14 21.08
N ARG A 53 12.84 -14.90 20.60
CA ARG A 53 11.92 -13.94 21.26
C ARG A 53 10.45 -14.26 21.03
N HIS A 54 10.14 -14.89 19.90
CA HIS A 54 8.76 -15.14 19.47
C HIS A 54 8.31 -16.59 19.66
N VAL A 55 9.15 -17.43 20.29
CA VAL A 55 8.90 -18.88 20.46
C VAL A 55 7.61 -19.14 21.25
N ASN A 56 7.26 -18.24 22.17
CA ASN A 56 6.11 -18.38 23.06
C ASN A 56 4.80 -17.86 22.45
N LEU A 57 4.81 -17.25 21.25
CA LEU A 57 3.59 -16.73 20.63
C LEU A 57 2.55 -17.83 20.38
N ASN A 58 2.99 -19.05 20.07
CA ASN A 58 2.10 -20.20 19.90
C ASN A 58 1.42 -20.64 21.20
N ASP A 59 2.03 -20.35 22.35
CA ASP A 59 1.53 -20.77 23.66
C ASP A 59 0.49 -19.78 24.22
N ILE A 60 0.57 -18.50 23.83
CA ILE A 60 -0.29 -17.44 24.34
C ILE A 60 -1.44 -17.05 23.38
N ILE A 61 -1.29 -17.33 22.07
CA ILE A 61 -2.32 -16.98 21.07
C ILE A 61 -3.27 -18.15 20.83
N ASP A 62 -4.51 -18.03 21.31
CA ASP A 62 -5.60 -18.89 20.85
C ASP A 62 -6.19 -18.37 19.53
N ILE A 63 -5.70 -18.93 18.43
CA ILE A 63 -6.10 -18.61 17.06
C ILE A 63 -7.59 -18.86 16.75
N ASN A 64 -8.32 -19.58 17.62
CA ASN A 64 -9.75 -19.81 17.45
C ASN A 64 -10.61 -18.67 18.02
N THR A 65 -10.02 -17.79 18.85
CA THR A 65 -10.68 -16.61 19.43
C THR A 65 -10.39 -15.35 18.61
N ASN A 66 -11.05 -14.24 18.93
CA ASN A 66 -10.64 -12.93 18.43
C ASN A 66 -9.47 -12.38 19.27
N TRP A 67 -8.27 -12.88 19.02
CA TRP A 67 -7.05 -12.53 19.76
C TRP A 67 -6.42 -11.19 19.31
N GLY A 68 -6.85 -10.62 18.18
CA GLY A 68 -6.27 -9.39 17.62
C GLY A 68 -5.52 -9.64 16.31
N LEU A 69 -4.51 -8.81 16.07
CA LEU A 69 -3.68 -8.76 14.87
C LEU A 69 -2.19 -8.76 15.24
N MET A 70 -1.38 -9.25 14.30
CA MET A 70 0.08 -9.25 14.40
C MET A 70 0.64 -8.05 13.65
N HIS A 71 1.51 -7.30 14.32
CA HIS A 71 2.16 -6.12 13.77
C HIS A 71 3.66 -6.40 13.63
N GLU A 72 4.12 -6.40 12.38
CA GLU A 72 5.52 -6.41 12.00
C GLU A 72 5.84 -5.02 11.46
N ASP A 73 6.90 -4.39 11.98
CA ASP A 73 7.34 -3.07 11.55
C ASP A 73 8.70 -3.19 10.87
N ILE A 74 8.78 -2.77 9.60
CA ILE A 74 10.02 -2.79 8.82
C ILE A 74 11.08 -1.82 9.36
N TYR A 75 10.68 -0.83 10.16
CA TYR A 75 11.59 0.13 10.78
C TYR A 75 12.05 -0.31 12.18
N ASP A 76 11.48 -1.38 12.76
CA ASP A 76 11.91 -1.87 14.07
C ASP A 76 13.24 -2.65 13.96
N PRO A 77 14.36 -2.12 14.48
CA PRO A 77 15.66 -2.79 14.38
C PRO A 77 15.68 -4.12 15.14
N GLU A 78 14.77 -4.29 16.10
CA GLU A 78 14.64 -5.53 16.87
C GLU A 78 13.75 -6.57 16.20
N GLN A 79 13.04 -6.22 15.12
CA GLN A 79 12.10 -7.08 14.41
C GLN A 79 11.10 -7.76 15.36
N ARG A 80 10.57 -6.99 16.31
CA ARG A 80 9.56 -7.46 17.25
C ARG A 80 8.25 -7.71 16.49
N ILE A 81 7.52 -8.71 16.94
CA ILE A 81 6.16 -8.97 16.47
C ILE A 81 5.26 -8.57 17.62
N LEU A 82 4.58 -7.45 17.46
CA LEU A 82 3.65 -6.93 18.45
C LEU A 82 2.26 -7.50 18.18
N ILE A 83 1.43 -7.52 19.22
CA ILE A 83 0.03 -7.92 19.17
C ILE A 83 -0.80 -6.68 19.47
N GLY A 84 -1.74 -6.40 18.57
CA GLY A 84 -2.59 -5.22 18.66
C GLY A 84 -4.03 -5.51 18.30
N ARG A 85 -4.92 -4.59 18.67
CA ARG A 85 -6.30 -4.56 18.15
C ARG A 85 -6.46 -3.62 16.96
N HIS A 86 -5.50 -2.72 16.79
CA HIS A 86 -5.51 -1.74 15.71
C HIS A 86 -5.23 -2.43 14.37
N GLY A 87 -5.73 -1.85 13.28
CA GLY A 87 -5.68 -2.47 11.96
C GLY A 87 -4.30 -2.44 11.33
N ILE A 88 -4.15 -3.25 10.27
CA ILE A 88 -2.92 -3.41 9.50
C ILE A 88 -3.19 -3.28 8.00
N ASN A 89 -2.21 -2.75 7.26
CA ASN A 89 -2.19 -2.78 5.79
C ASN A 89 -1.93 -4.21 5.29
N SER A 90 -2.56 -4.62 4.19
CA SER A 90 -2.32 -5.91 3.55
C SER A 90 -2.79 -5.91 2.09
N MET A 91 -2.55 -7.01 1.39
CA MET A 91 -3.08 -7.25 0.05
C MET A 91 -3.64 -8.66 -0.11
N PHE A 92 -4.61 -8.81 -1.00
CA PHE A 92 -5.04 -10.10 -1.53
C PHE A 92 -4.41 -10.34 -2.88
N LEU A 93 -3.88 -11.54 -3.11
CA LEU A 93 -3.29 -11.94 -4.39
C LEU A 93 -4.13 -13.00 -5.08
N ASN A 94 -3.98 -13.09 -6.40
CA ASN A 94 -4.46 -14.23 -7.15
C ASN A 94 -3.45 -15.39 -7.11
N SER A 95 -3.83 -16.56 -7.63
CA SER A 95 -2.97 -17.75 -7.67
C SER A 95 -1.69 -17.58 -8.47
N LYS A 96 -1.59 -16.54 -9.32
CA LYS A 96 -0.40 -16.19 -10.10
C LYS A 96 0.51 -15.17 -9.38
N GLY A 97 0.20 -14.80 -8.14
CA GLY A 97 0.97 -13.83 -7.35
C GLY A 97 0.80 -12.38 -7.78
N ARG A 98 -0.31 -12.04 -8.45
CA ARG A 98 -0.65 -10.64 -8.81
C ARG A 98 -1.65 -10.06 -7.81
N VAL A 99 -1.51 -8.78 -7.56
CA VAL A 99 -2.39 -8.04 -6.62
C VAL A 99 -3.82 -8.00 -7.17
N ILE A 100 -4.78 -8.35 -6.32
CA ILE A 100 -6.22 -8.19 -6.57
C ILE A 100 -6.68 -6.85 -5.99
N THR A 101 -6.38 -6.61 -4.72
CA THR A 101 -6.72 -5.38 -4.00
C THR A 101 -5.80 -5.22 -2.80
N ASP A 102 -5.46 -3.97 -2.47
CA ASP A 102 -5.03 -3.56 -1.14
C ASP A 102 -6.21 -3.54 -0.17
N CYS A 103 -5.91 -3.66 1.12
CA CYS A 103 -6.90 -3.60 2.19
C CYS A 103 -6.29 -3.13 3.51
N PHE A 104 -7.16 -2.56 4.35
CA PHE A 104 -6.92 -2.52 5.80
C PHE A 104 -7.71 -3.64 6.48
N LEU A 105 -7.04 -4.38 7.34
CA LEU A 105 -7.62 -5.45 8.15
C LEU A 105 -7.73 -4.97 9.60
N TYR A 106 -8.89 -5.12 10.23
CA TYR A 106 -9.13 -4.73 11.62
C TYR A 106 -9.58 -5.92 12.46
N ALA A 107 -9.13 -6.00 13.71
CA ALA A 107 -9.77 -6.86 14.72
C ALA A 107 -11.09 -6.22 15.14
N HIS A 108 -12.18 -7.00 15.15
CA HIS A 108 -13.53 -6.47 15.35
C HIS A 108 -14.28 -7.15 16.51
N PRO A 109 -14.78 -6.38 17.49
CA PRO A 109 -14.60 -4.94 17.65
C PRO A 109 -13.15 -4.58 18.03
N PHE A 110 -12.76 -3.32 17.80
CA PHE A 110 -11.45 -2.80 18.20
C PHE A 110 -11.21 -2.92 19.71
N HIS A 111 -12.18 -2.49 20.52
CA HIS A 111 -12.13 -2.50 21.99
C HIS A 111 -13.34 -3.23 22.58
N GLY A 112 -13.46 -3.23 23.91
CA GLY A 112 -14.53 -3.90 24.64
C GLY A 112 -14.12 -5.30 25.09
N GLN A 113 -14.99 -6.28 24.85
CA GLN A 113 -14.78 -7.67 25.27
C GLN A 113 -14.19 -8.52 24.14
N LYS A 114 -13.34 -9.47 24.53
CA LYS A 114 -12.79 -10.47 23.62
C LYS A 114 -13.92 -11.34 23.08
N GLY A 115 -13.98 -11.48 21.75
CA GLY A 115 -14.91 -12.39 21.10
C GLY A 115 -14.46 -13.85 21.18
N ASP A 116 -15.42 -14.77 21.35
CA ASP A 116 -15.16 -16.22 21.43
C ASP A 116 -14.61 -16.83 20.13
N VAL A 117 -14.78 -16.12 19.01
CA VAL A 117 -14.34 -16.55 17.68
C VAL A 117 -13.65 -15.41 16.95
N GLY A 118 -12.74 -15.74 16.03
CA GLY A 118 -12.14 -14.76 15.14
C GLY A 118 -13.20 -13.91 14.42
N ASP A 119 -13.02 -12.60 14.43
CA ASP A 119 -13.97 -11.62 13.90
C ASP A 119 -13.18 -10.41 13.40
N TYR A 120 -13.18 -10.21 12.09
CA TYR A 120 -12.33 -9.26 11.40
C TYR A 120 -13.11 -8.45 10.37
N LEU A 121 -12.71 -7.19 10.18
CA LEU A 121 -13.21 -6.34 9.11
C LEU A 121 -12.12 -6.13 8.06
N VAL A 122 -12.49 -6.24 6.79
CA VAL A 122 -11.63 -6.00 5.64
C VAL A 122 -12.17 -4.78 4.90
N GLU A 123 -11.47 -3.65 5.00
CA GLU A 123 -11.78 -2.41 4.28
C GLU A 123 -11.02 -2.38 2.97
N ILE A 124 -11.74 -2.12 1.87
CA ILE A 124 -11.20 -2.09 0.51
C ILE A 124 -11.84 -0.98 -0.31
N ASP A 125 -11.25 -0.69 -1.47
CA ASP A 125 -11.92 0.10 -2.50
C ASP A 125 -13.23 -0.59 -2.98
N PRO A 126 -14.35 0.14 -3.12
CA PRO A 126 -15.62 -0.42 -3.55
C PRO A 126 -15.59 -1.10 -4.93
N ALA A 127 -14.73 -0.65 -5.86
CA ALA A 127 -14.62 -1.24 -7.19
C ALA A 127 -14.11 -2.69 -7.14
N GLN A 128 -13.37 -3.07 -6.10
CA GLN A 128 -12.83 -4.43 -5.94
C GLN A 128 -13.70 -5.36 -5.08
N GLU A 129 -14.82 -4.85 -4.53
CA GLU A 129 -15.66 -5.60 -3.59
C GLU A 129 -16.19 -6.92 -4.18
N GLN A 130 -16.75 -6.87 -5.39
CA GLN A 130 -17.34 -8.05 -6.01
C GLN A 130 -16.27 -9.12 -6.32
N THR A 131 -15.10 -8.67 -6.78
CA THR A 131 -13.94 -9.54 -7.06
C THR A 131 -13.45 -10.21 -5.79
N LEU A 132 -13.24 -9.45 -4.71
CA LEU A 132 -12.80 -10.00 -3.43
C LEU A 132 -13.84 -10.94 -2.81
N MET A 133 -15.12 -10.56 -2.83
CA MET A 133 -16.21 -11.42 -2.35
C MET A 133 -16.26 -12.76 -3.08
N SER A 134 -15.95 -12.77 -4.38
CA SER A 134 -15.89 -14.01 -5.17
C SER A 134 -14.68 -14.86 -4.77
N LEU A 135 -13.51 -14.25 -4.60
CA LEU A 135 -12.30 -14.92 -4.09
C LEU A 135 -12.56 -15.57 -2.73
N LEU A 136 -13.07 -14.81 -1.75
CA LEU A 136 -13.34 -15.30 -0.41
C LEU A 136 -14.33 -16.48 -0.42
N LYS A 137 -15.37 -16.42 -1.26
CA LYS A 137 -16.36 -17.52 -1.40
C LYS A 137 -15.75 -18.79 -1.99
N ILE A 138 -14.86 -18.66 -2.98
CA ILE A 138 -14.16 -19.81 -3.60
C ILE A 138 -13.29 -20.51 -2.55
N HIS A 139 -12.54 -19.73 -1.76
CA HIS A 139 -11.63 -20.28 -0.75
C HIS A 139 -12.33 -20.74 0.53
N LYS A 140 -13.58 -20.33 0.77
CA LYS A 140 -14.34 -20.67 1.98
C LYS A 140 -14.64 -22.17 2.13
N LEU A 141 -14.57 -22.97 1.06
CA LEU A 141 -14.98 -24.37 1.08
C LEU A 141 -14.47 -25.11 2.32
N SER A 142 -15.38 -25.69 3.10
CA SER A 142 -15.15 -26.37 4.38
C SER A 142 -14.69 -25.53 5.58
N ALA A 143 -14.32 -24.25 5.39
CA ALA A 143 -13.98 -23.34 6.49
C ALA A 143 -15.25 -22.82 7.20
N ARG A 144 -15.24 -22.87 8.54
CA ARG A 144 -16.35 -22.39 9.39
C ARG A 144 -16.26 -20.87 9.55
N VAL A 145 -16.50 -20.16 8.45
CA VAL A 145 -16.51 -18.69 8.38
C VAL A 145 -17.80 -18.15 7.77
N LYS A 146 -18.31 -17.06 8.33
CA LYS A 146 -19.37 -16.22 7.76
C LYS A 146 -18.70 -15.01 7.14
N ILE A 147 -19.02 -14.73 5.89
CA ILE A 147 -18.51 -13.58 5.13
C ILE A 147 -19.72 -12.71 4.80
N LYS A 148 -19.69 -11.44 5.21
CA LYS A 148 -20.79 -10.49 5.02
C LYS A 148 -20.26 -9.16 4.53
N LYS A 149 -20.96 -8.56 3.56
CA LYS A 149 -20.82 -7.14 3.26
C LYS A 149 -21.49 -6.33 4.38
N CYS A 150 -20.81 -5.33 4.90
CA CYS A 150 -21.34 -4.39 5.88
C CYS A 150 -21.68 -3.08 5.16
N ARG A 151 -22.96 -2.68 5.17
CA ARG A 151 -23.45 -1.46 4.50
C ARG A 151 -23.69 -0.31 5.48
N ASP A 152 -23.60 -0.64 6.75
CA ASP A 152 -23.84 0.12 7.95
C ASP A 152 -22.54 0.51 8.65
N LEU A 153 -21.39 0.25 8.01
CA LEU A 153 -20.08 0.67 8.50
C LEU A 153 -19.53 1.79 7.63
N PHE A 154 -18.99 2.80 8.29
CA PHE A 154 -18.46 4.04 7.71
C PHE A 154 -16.98 4.15 8.03
N SER A 155 -16.15 4.43 7.03
CA SER A 155 -14.70 4.60 7.20
C SER A 155 -14.35 6.09 7.22
N TYR A 156 -13.42 6.45 8.10
CA TYR A 156 -12.94 7.80 8.28
C TYR A 156 -11.41 7.82 8.32
N TYR A 157 -10.84 8.92 7.87
CA TYR A 157 -9.40 9.15 7.87
C TYR A 157 -9.08 10.51 8.50
N LEU A 158 -8.29 10.49 9.56
CA LEU A 158 -7.79 11.65 10.27
C LEU A 158 -6.30 11.82 9.97
N TYR A 159 -5.89 13.03 9.64
CA TYR A 159 -4.47 13.37 9.50
C TYR A 159 -4.19 14.80 9.92
N GLU A 160 -2.96 15.09 10.25
CA GLU A 160 -2.47 16.43 10.55
C GLU A 160 -0.97 16.45 10.27
N ASP A 161 -0.52 17.33 9.39
CA ASP A 161 0.88 17.36 8.91
C ASP A 161 1.76 18.26 9.79
N SER A 162 1.52 18.24 11.10
CA SER A 162 2.27 19.03 12.08
C SER A 162 3.23 18.13 12.87
N PRO A 163 4.44 18.59 13.20
CA PRO A 163 5.35 17.86 14.09
C PRO A 163 4.73 17.53 15.45
N GLU A 164 3.79 18.35 15.93
CA GLU A 164 3.03 18.12 17.15
C GLU A 164 2.11 16.89 17.05
N PHE A 165 1.51 16.66 15.88
CA PHE A 165 0.68 15.48 15.64
C PHE A 165 1.55 14.23 15.46
N ASP A 166 2.67 14.33 14.76
CA ASP A 166 3.64 13.24 14.64
C ASP A 166 4.09 12.76 16.03
N GLY A 167 4.52 13.68 16.88
CA GLY A 167 4.92 13.36 18.25
C GLY A 167 3.77 12.80 19.10
N TRP A 168 2.53 13.20 18.83
CA TRP A 168 1.35 12.63 19.48
C TRP A 168 1.07 11.20 19.02
N VAL A 169 1.14 10.92 17.71
CA VAL A 169 0.96 9.57 17.16
C VAL A 169 2.01 8.62 17.74
N ASP A 170 3.27 9.05 17.77
CA ASP A 170 4.38 8.27 18.34
C ASP A 170 4.16 7.95 19.83
N ASP A 171 3.79 8.95 20.64
CA ASP A 171 3.54 8.78 22.08
C ASP A 171 2.35 7.84 22.34
N VAL A 172 1.25 7.99 21.59
CA VAL A 172 0.09 7.11 21.70
C VAL A 172 0.47 5.66 21.35
N GLN A 173 1.17 5.47 20.23
CA GLN A 173 1.62 4.14 19.80
C GLN A 173 2.57 3.50 20.83
N ALA A 174 3.49 4.27 21.40
CA ALA A 174 4.40 3.80 22.44
C ALA A 174 3.69 3.39 23.74
N ARG A 175 2.61 4.08 24.14
CA ARG A 175 1.90 3.84 25.41
C ARG A 175 0.83 2.74 25.36
N TYR A 176 0.23 2.52 24.19
CA TYR A 176 -0.96 1.65 24.05
C TYR A 176 -0.82 0.55 23.00
N PHE A 177 0.22 0.55 22.17
CA PHE A 177 0.30 -0.35 21.01
C PHE A 177 1.63 -1.09 20.91
N GLN A 178 2.22 -1.44 22.06
CA GLN A 178 3.50 -2.15 22.20
C GLN A 178 3.38 -3.54 22.85
N SER A 179 2.16 -4.08 22.98
CA SER A 179 1.95 -5.39 23.62
C SER A 179 2.52 -6.55 22.78
N MET A 180 2.92 -7.62 23.45
CA MET A 180 3.24 -8.93 22.84
C MET A 180 2.27 -10.03 23.28
N ASP A 181 1.21 -9.68 24.01
CA ASP A 181 0.21 -10.59 24.56
C ASP A 181 -1.21 -10.16 24.13
N PRO A 182 -2.08 -11.09 23.68
CA PRO A 182 -3.44 -10.76 23.23
C PRO A 182 -4.34 -10.13 24.29
N GLU A 183 -4.24 -10.53 25.55
CA GLU A 183 -5.09 -10.01 26.62
C GLU A 183 -4.65 -8.60 27.01
N GLU A 184 -3.33 -8.37 27.13
CA GLU A 184 -2.78 -7.01 27.30
C GLU A 184 -3.11 -6.12 26.10
N ALA A 185 -3.05 -6.63 24.86
CA ALA A 185 -3.39 -5.85 23.67
C ALA A 185 -4.86 -5.37 23.70
N LEU A 186 -5.78 -6.21 24.18
CA LEU A 186 -7.17 -5.81 24.38
C LEU A 186 -7.32 -4.85 25.58
N HIS A 187 -6.57 -5.08 26.66
CA HIS A 187 -6.54 -4.17 27.80
C HIS A 187 -6.08 -2.77 27.38
N ASP A 188 -5.02 -2.67 26.59
CA ASP A 188 -4.48 -1.43 26.07
C ASP A 188 -5.44 -0.69 25.14
N ALA A 189 -6.11 -1.41 24.23
CA ALA A 189 -7.16 -0.82 23.40
C ALA A 189 -8.29 -0.22 24.26
N ASN A 190 -8.69 -0.90 25.33
CA ASN A 190 -9.66 -0.40 26.30
C ASN A 190 -9.13 0.83 27.07
N ARG A 191 -7.85 0.82 27.51
CA ARG A 191 -7.22 1.96 28.18
C ARG A 191 -7.12 3.18 27.26
N PHE A 192 -6.81 2.98 25.99
CA PHE A 192 -6.74 4.05 24.99
C PHE A 192 -8.11 4.72 24.76
N ILE A 193 -9.18 3.92 24.67
CA ILE A 193 -10.53 4.47 24.58
C ILE A 193 -10.94 5.19 25.87
N GLN A 194 -10.58 4.63 27.04
CA GLN A 194 -10.88 5.24 28.34
C GLN A 194 -10.09 6.54 28.61
N SER A 195 -8.92 6.73 28.00
CA SER A 195 -8.12 7.93 28.19
C SER A 195 -8.66 9.14 27.44
N GLU A 196 -9.61 8.93 26.50
CA GLU A 196 -10.17 9.96 25.64
C GLU A 196 -9.08 10.77 24.91
N GLU A 197 -7.96 10.13 24.55
CA GLU A 197 -6.87 10.82 23.86
C GLU A 197 -7.15 11.13 22.41
N LEU A 198 -8.04 10.36 21.79
CA LEU A 198 -8.54 10.60 20.45
C LEU A 198 -10.06 10.52 20.43
N ILE A 199 -10.61 9.41 20.92
CA ILE A 199 -12.03 9.08 20.79
C ILE A 199 -12.83 9.66 21.97
N ASN A 200 -13.94 10.33 21.65
CA ASN A 200 -14.94 10.79 22.60
C ASN A 200 -15.62 9.58 23.27
N LYS A 201 -15.63 9.54 24.60
CA LYS A 201 -16.22 8.42 25.35
C LYS A 201 -17.69 8.17 25.04
N GLY A 202 -18.45 9.23 24.71
CA GLY A 202 -19.86 9.10 24.32
C GLY A 202 -20.08 8.39 22.98
N PHE A 203 -19.02 8.27 22.16
CA PHE A 203 -19.05 7.64 20.85
C PHE A 203 -18.18 6.38 20.79
N ALA A 204 -17.49 6.03 21.88
CA ALA A 204 -16.57 4.90 21.94
C ALA A 204 -17.21 3.59 21.47
N ASP A 205 -18.44 3.28 21.90
CA ASP A 205 -19.14 2.04 21.55
C ASP A 205 -19.43 1.92 20.04
N HIS A 206 -19.41 3.05 19.31
CA HIS A 206 -19.60 3.11 17.87
C HIS A 206 -18.29 2.96 17.08
N VAL A 207 -17.13 2.94 17.75
CA VAL A 207 -15.82 2.74 17.10
C VAL A 207 -15.52 1.25 17.06
N VAL A 208 -15.79 0.64 15.90
CA VAL A 208 -15.68 -0.81 15.70
C VAL A 208 -14.35 -1.23 15.10
N GLY A 209 -13.60 -0.31 14.49
CA GLY A 209 -12.25 -0.50 13.96
C GLY A 209 -11.41 0.77 14.09
N LEU A 210 -10.12 0.63 14.33
CA LEU A 210 -9.16 1.74 14.37
C LEU A 210 -7.81 1.26 13.84
N ALA A 211 -7.08 2.08 13.08
CA ALA A 211 -5.71 1.78 12.67
C ALA A 211 -4.86 3.04 12.62
N PHE A 212 -3.58 2.93 12.97
CA PHE A 212 -2.59 3.92 12.56
C PHE A 212 -2.15 3.56 11.13
N ASP A 213 -2.11 4.54 10.25
CA ASP A 213 -1.66 4.34 8.88
C ASP A 213 -0.13 4.32 8.84
N ASN A 214 0.44 3.21 9.29
CA ASN A 214 1.88 2.96 9.29
C ASN A 214 2.38 2.45 7.93
N ARG A 215 1.67 2.75 6.82
CA ARG A 215 2.22 2.54 5.47
C ARG A 215 3.44 3.42 5.27
N ILE A 216 3.41 4.63 5.82
CA ILE A 216 4.57 5.49 6.00
C ILE A 216 4.52 6.08 7.42
N PRO A 217 5.65 6.52 8.01
CA PRO A 217 5.65 7.03 9.38
C PRO A 217 4.66 8.18 9.57
N ASN A 218 3.88 8.13 10.67
CA ASN A 218 2.98 9.19 11.14
C ASN A 218 1.96 9.70 10.10
N PHE A 219 1.50 8.83 9.18
CA PHE A 219 0.67 9.27 8.07
C PHE A 219 -0.77 9.61 8.45
N GLY A 220 -1.31 9.05 9.53
CA GLY A 220 -2.68 9.35 9.96
C GLY A 220 -3.34 8.21 10.71
N VAL A 221 -4.63 8.37 11.00
CA VAL A 221 -5.43 7.43 11.76
C VAL A 221 -6.71 7.10 10.99
N LYS A 222 -6.98 5.82 10.80
CA LYS A 222 -8.23 5.30 10.27
C LYS A 222 -9.16 4.92 11.39
N VAL A 223 -10.45 5.24 11.21
CA VAL A 223 -11.51 4.80 12.12
C VAL A 223 -12.68 4.23 11.32
N VAL A 224 -13.18 3.08 11.75
CA VAL A 224 -14.41 2.48 11.23
C VAL A 224 -15.48 2.58 12.30
N SER A 225 -16.62 3.15 11.94
CA SER A 225 -17.77 3.31 12.83
C SER A 225 -19.02 2.64 12.29
N ASP A 226 -19.90 2.20 13.19
CA ASP A 226 -21.25 1.70 12.85
C ASP A 226 -22.32 2.80 12.81
N VAL A 227 -21.92 4.05 13.03
CA VAL A 227 -22.77 5.24 12.92
C VAL A 227 -22.06 6.28 12.06
N ALA A 228 -22.82 6.93 11.17
CA ALA A 228 -22.30 8.02 10.37
C ALA A 228 -22.02 9.24 11.25
N ILE A 229 -20.83 9.81 11.10
CA ILE A 229 -20.38 11.04 11.73
C ILE A 229 -20.72 12.21 10.81
N GLU A 230 -21.39 13.20 11.37
CA GLU A 230 -21.74 14.47 10.74
C GLU A 230 -20.79 15.59 11.16
N GLU A 231 -20.16 15.49 12.34
CA GLU A 231 -19.27 16.51 12.90
C GLU A 231 -18.08 15.87 13.65
N PRO A 232 -16.85 16.40 13.54
CA PRO A 232 -15.67 15.82 14.18
C PRO A 232 -15.82 15.66 15.69
N SER A 233 -16.50 16.60 16.36
CA SER A 233 -16.73 16.57 17.82
C SER A 233 -17.58 15.39 18.31
N GLN A 234 -18.31 14.71 17.41
CA GLN A 234 -19.04 13.49 17.77
C GLN A 234 -18.06 12.36 18.10
N ILE A 235 -17.03 12.18 17.28
CA ILE A 235 -16.04 11.11 17.43
C ILE A 235 -14.79 11.55 18.19
N LEU A 236 -14.33 12.78 18.00
CA LEU A 236 -13.08 13.27 18.59
C LEU A 236 -13.33 13.84 19.99
N SER A 237 -12.47 13.50 20.93
CA SER A 237 -12.58 13.96 22.31
C SER A 237 -12.24 15.45 22.44
N GLN A 238 -12.74 16.09 23.49
CA GLN A 238 -12.38 17.46 23.82
C GLN A 238 -10.87 17.62 24.10
N LEU A 239 -10.24 16.60 24.70
CA LEU A 239 -8.80 16.59 24.95
C LEU A 239 -8.02 16.69 23.64
N PHE A 240 -8.43 15.93 22.61
CA PHE A 240 -7.81 15.95 21.30
C PHE A 240 -8.08 17.27 20.56
N THR A 241 -9.35 17.68 20.46
CA THR A 241 -9.73 18.91 19.72
C THR A 241 -9.25 20.20 20.38
N SER A 242 -8.85 20.16 21.66
CA SER A 242 -8.20 21.30 22.31
C SER A 242 -6.74 21.51 21.87
N LYS A 243 -6.10 20.45 21.34
CA LYS A 243 -4.72 20.46 20.84
C LYS A 243 -4.66 20.63 19.34
N PHE A 244 -5.59 20.01 18.61
CA PHE A 244 -5.62 20.00 17.16
C PHE A 244 -6.94 20.59 16.65
N ASP A 245 -6.87 21.60 15.80
CA ASP A 245 -8.03 22.20 15.14
C ASP A 245 -8.41 21.34 13.92
N ILE A 246 -9.44 20.51 14.09
CA ILE A 246 -9.87 19.52 13.08
C ILE A 246 -11.26 19.87 12.54
N GLY A 247 -11.31 20.13 11.23
CA GLY A 247 -12.54 20.22 10.44
C GLY A 247 -12.78 19.00 9.55
N LEU A 248 -13.93 18.93 8.89
CA LEU A 248 -14.23 17.90 7.89
C LEU A 248 -13.64 18.27 6.53
N VAL A 249 -13.06 17.30 5.82
CA VAL A 249 -12.61 17.43 4.42
C VAL A 249 -13.29 16.45 3.49
N ALA A 250 -13.23 16.75 2.20
CA ALA A 250 -13.51 15.79 1.15
C ALA A 250 -12.45 14.66 1.12
N GLU A 251 -12.88 13.47 0.72
CA GLU A 251 -12.00 12.31 0.45
C GLU A 251 -10.88 12.62 -0.55
N ASP A 252 -11.13 13.55 -1.47
CA ASP A 252 -10.14 13.99 -2.45
C ASP A 252 -8.88 14.59 -1.81
N ASN A 253 -8.99 15.20 -0.63
CA ASN A 253 -7.82 15.74 0.10
C ASN A 253 -6.92 14.61 0.60
N VAL A 254 -7.50 13.53 1.13
CA VAL A 254 -6.76 12.33 1.56
C VAL A 254 -6.09 11.68 0.35
N THR A 255 -6.79 11.61 -0.78
CA THR A 255 -6.26 11.07 -2.03
C THR A 255 -5.10 11.92 -2.56
N ASN A 256 -5.23 13.25 -2.60
CA ASN A 256 -4.14 14.14 -3.01
C ASN A 256 -2.92 13.96 -2.10
N ARG A 257 -3.13 13.92 -0.78
CA ARG A 257 -2.06 13.70 0.19
C ARG A 257 -1.32 12.37 -0.04
N ARG A 258 -2.04 11.29 -0.41
CA ARG A 258 -1.40 10.02 -0.82
C ARG A 258 -0.53 10.18 -2.06
N PHE A 259 -1.01 10.89 -3.09
CA PHE A 259 -0.24 11.14 -4.31
C PHE A 259 1.02 11.96 -4.03
N ASP A 260 0.90 13.03 -3.23
CA ASP A 260 2.03 13.89 -2.83
C ASP A 260 3.13 13.09 -2.10
N ASN A 261 2.71 12.13 -1.27
CA ASN A 261 3.62 11.30 -0.48
C ASN A 261 4.02 9.98 -1.17
N GLY A 262 3.54 9.70 -2.39
CA GLY A 262 3.87 8.48 -3.11
C GLY A 262 3.23 7.19 -2.55
N VAL A 263 2.10 7.30 -1.83
CA VAL A 263 1.38 6.16 -1.25
C VAL A 263 0.31 5.64 -2.22
N PHE A 264 0.70 4.65 -3.02
CA PHE A 264 -0.16 4.05 -4.04
C PHE A 264 -1.24 3.12 -3.44
N GLU A 265 -2.47 3.21 -3.94
CA GLU A 265 -3.53 2.22 -3.74
C GLU A 265 -3.94 1.61 -5.09
N THR A 266 -4.36 0.34 -5.10
CA THR A 266 -4.53 -0.42 -6.36
C THR A 266 -5.60 0.16 -7.29
N HIS A 267 -6.59 0.85 -6.74
CA HIS A 267 -7.67 1.51 -7.48
C HIS A 267 -7.21 2.81 -8.19
N ASP A 268 -6.04 3.35 -7.85
CA ASP A 268 -5.43 4.49 -8.53
C ASP A 268 -4.98 4.10 -9.95
N ALA A 269 -4.58 2.84 -10.14
CA ALA A 269 -4.12 2.36 -11.43
C ALA A 269 -5.26 2.26 -12.46
N VAL A 270 -4.91 2.60 -13.70
CA VAL A 270 -5.73 2.31 -14.89
C VAL A 270 -6.14 0.84 -14.94
N GLU A 271 -7.34 0.60 -15.49
CA GLU A 271 -7.96 -0.72 -15.48
C GLU A 271 -7.10 -1.80 -16.14
N ASN A 272 -7.28 -3.05 -15.70
CA ASN A 272 -6.52 -4.23 -16.16
C ASN A 272 -5.00 -4.14 -15.93
N THR A 273 -4.54 -3.24 -15.05
CA THR A 273 -3.15 -3.24 -14.60
C THR A 273 -2.88 -4.45 -13.70
N SER A 274 -1.88 -5.24 -14.06
CA SER A 274 -1.47 -6.43 -13.31
C SER A 274 -0.13 -6.17 -12.61
N LEU A 275 -0.18 -5.95 -11.30
CA LEU A 275 0.97 -5.59 -10.47
C LEU A 275 1.43 -6.77 -9.60
N LEU A 276 2.72 -6.80 -9.26
CA LEU A 276 3.29 -7.60 -8.17
C LEU A 276 3.25 -6.82 -6.85
N PRO A 277 3.29 -7.50 -5.70
CA PRO A 277 3.44 -6.84 -4.40
C PRO A 277 4.61 -5.86 -4.34
N PHE A 278 5.77 -6.23 -4.88
CA PHE A 278 6.94 -5.36 -4.93
C PHE A 278 6.79 -4.17 -5.88
N ASP A 279 6.01 -4.32 -6.96
CA ASP A 279 5.71 -3.17 -7.83
C ASP A 279 4.97 -2.10 -7.00
N CYS A 280 4.07 -2.52 -6.10
CA CYS A 280 3.29 -1.64 -5.22
C CYS A 280 4.02 -1.18 -3.96
N ASN A 281 5.32 -1.44 -3.79
CA ASN A 281 6.08 -1.11 -2.58
C ASN A 281 5.52 -1.75 -1.30
N LEU A 282 4.90 -2.93 -1.41
CA LEU A 282 4.24 -3.57 -0.27
C LEU A 282 5.21 -3.96 0.85
N ASP A 283 6.46 -4.24 0.47
CA ASP A 283 7.59 -4.49 1.37
C ASP A 283 8.10 -3.23 2.09
N TYR A 284 7.78 -2.03 1.59
CA TYR A 284 8.12 -0.75 2.21
C TYR A 284 6.97 -0.13 2.99
N THR A 285 5.79 -0.75 3.00
CA THR A 285 4.56 -0.17 3.57
C THR A 285 3.88 -1.06 4.60
N ASN A 286 4.69 -1.87 5.32
CA ASN A 286 4.24 -2.77 6.37
C ASN A 286 3.11 -3.75 5.96
N GLY A 287 3.02 -4.08 4.66
CA GLY A 287 1.94 -4.89 4.10
C GLY A 287 2.35 -6.30 3.64
N LEU A 288 3.61 -6.68 3.79
CA LEU A 288 4.15 -7.96 3.34
C LEU A 288 4.99 -8.63 4.42
N SER A 289 4.57 -9.82 4.86
CA SER A 289 5.39 -10.68 5.71
C SER A 289 6.11 -11.71 4.83
N LEU A 290 7.44 -11.66 4.83
CA LEU A 290 8.27 -12.61 4.06
C LEU A 290 8.55 -13.92 4.80
N GLU A 291 8.19 -13.99 6.09
CA GLU A 291 8.51 -15.11 6.97
C GLU A 291 7.28 -15.85 7.52
N LYS A 292 6.08 -15.44 7.10
CA LYS A 292 4.84 -16.14 7.42
C LYS A 292 4.70 -17.46 6.64
N GLY A 293 3.77 -18.30 7.11
CA GLY A 293 3.36 -19.52 6.41
C GLY A 293 2.58 -19.26 5.11
N CYS A 294 2.19 -20.36 4.46
CA CYS A 294 1.63 -20.34 3.11
C CYS A 294 0.41 -19.43 2.93
N TYR A 295 0.42 -18.61 1.88
CA TYR A 295 -0.74 -17.85 1.40
C TYR A 295 -0.87 -17.90 -0.13
N VAL A 296 -2.06 -17.60 -0.65
CA VAL A 296 -2.36 -17.62 -2.09
C VAL A 296 -1.43 -16.64 -2.84
N GLY A 297 -0.80 -17.13 -3.91
CA GLY A 297 0.05 -16.30 -4.77
C GLY A 297 1.49 -16.09 -4.28
N GLN A 298 1.86 -16.64 -3.12
CA GLN A 298 3.18 -16.39 -2.51
C GLN A 298 4.38 -16.83 -3.36
N GLU A 299 4.24 -17.86 -4.20
CA GLU A 299 5.36 -18.49 -4.92
C GLU A 299 6.14 -17.46 -5.74
N LEU A 300 5.42 -16.61 -6.48
CA LEU A 300 6.04 -15.58 -7.29
C LEU A 300 6.70 -14.50 -6.43
N THR A 301 6.03 -14.08 -5.35
CA THR A 301 6.58 -13.09 -4.39
C THR A 301 7.88 -13.60 -3.76
N ILE A 302 7.86 -14.80 -3.19
CA ILE A 302 9.03 -15.41 -2.52
C ILE A 302 10.16 -15.66 -3.53
N ARG A 303 9.84 -16.11 -4.75
CA ARG A 303 10.84 -16.29 -5.81
C ARG A 303 11.48 -14.97 -6.22
N THR A 304 10.70 -13.90 -6.39
CA THR A 304 11.23 -12.56 -6.70
C THR A 304 12.17 -12.08 -5.59
N TYR A 305 11.78 -12.26 -4.33
CA TYR A 305 12.61 -11.92 -3.17
C TYR A 305 13.93 -12.71 -3.12
N ASN A 306 13.85 -14.04 -3.17
CA ASN A 306 15.02 -14.92 -3.04
C ASN A 306 16.00 -14.80 -4.22
N ASN A 307 15.51 -14.45 -5.40
CA ASN A 307 16.37 -14.20 -6.55
C ASN A 307 17.11 -12.85 -6.47
N GLY A 308 16.78 -12.01 -5.48
CA GLY A 308 17.50 -10.77 -5.18
C GLY A 308 17.40 -9.69 -6.26
N THR A 309 16.43 -9.76 -7.16
CA THR A 309 16.29 -8.75 -8.24
C THR A 309 14.86 -8.21 -8.31
N ILE A 310 14.53 -7.29 -7.40
CA ILE A 310 13.37 -6.40 -7.56
C ILE A 310 13.84 -5.30 -8.52
N ARG A 311 13.27 -5.28 -9.73
CA ARG A 311 13.72 -4.36 -10.79
C ARG A 311 12.81 -3.16 -10.95
N LYS A 312 11.54 -3.29 -10.57
CA LYS A 312 10.52 -2.27 -10.85
C LYS A 312 9.73 -1.94 -9.62
N ARG A 313 9.39 -0.65 -9.50
CA ARG A 313 8.55 -0.09 -8.45
C ARG A 313 7.68 1.02 -9.03
N ILE A 314 6.57 1.27 -8.36
CA ILE A 314 5.74 2.45 -8.61
C ILE A 314 6.41 3.63 -7.91
N PHE A 315 6.66 4.68 -8.69
CA PHE A 315 7.15 5.96 -8.21
C PHE A 315 6.02 6.99 -8.30
N PRO A 316 5.91 7.92 -7.33
CA PRO A 316 5.19 9.17 -7.60
C PRO A 316 5.87 9.92 -8.73
N VAL A 317 5.06 10.51 -9.59
CA VAL A 317 5.54 11.38 -10.67
C VAL A 317 4.85 12.73 -10.63
N THR A 318 5.58 13.77 -11.05
CA THR A 318 5.02 15.09 -11.32
C THR A 318 5.03 15.35 -12.82
N PHE A 319 3.96 15.94 -13.32
CA PHE A 319 3.77 16.33 -14.71
C PHE A 319 3.91 17.83 -14.87
N HIS A 320 4.74 18.25 -15.83
CA HIS A 320 4.90 19.65 -16.20
C HIS A 320 4.78 19.83 -17.71
N ASP A 321 4.27 20.98 -18.16
CA ASP A 321 4.34 21.35 -19.56
C ASP A 321 5.83 21.42 -19.98
N LEU A 322 6.16 20.89 -21.16
CA LEU A 322 7.53 20.87 -21.66
C LEU A 322 7.61 21.55 -23.02
N LYS A 323 8.43 22.60 -23.12
CA LYS A 323 8.64 23.38 -24.35
C LYS A 323 10.05 23.19 -24.86
N LEU A 324 10.21 23.23 -26.17
CA LEU A 324 11.51 23.26 -26.84
C LEU A 324 11.86 24.72 -27.15
N GLU A 325 12.83 25.27 -26.43
CA GLU A 325 13.36 26.62 -26.66
C GLU A 325 14.84 26.52 -27.04
N ASN A 326 15.21 27.07 -28.20
CA ASN A 326 16.59 27.04 -28.72
C ASN A 326 17.23 25.64 -28.82
N GLY A 327 16.42 24.58 -28.93
CA GLY A 327 16.88 23.19 -28.98
C GLY A 327 17.06 22.52 -27.62
N GLU A 328 16.77 23.22 -26.52
CA GLU A 328 16.76 22.70 -25.17
C GLU A 328 15.32 22.58 -24.64
N TYR A 329 15.08 21.57 -23.81
CA TYR A 329 13.80 21.40 -23.15
C TYR A 329 13.73 22.30 -21.91
N VAL A 330 12.69 23.11 -21.80
CA VAL A 330 12.40 23.97 -20.65
C VAL A 330 10.97 23.73 -20.16
N THR A 331 10.75 23.89 -18.85
CA THR A 331 9.41 23.78 -18.28
C THR A 331 8.54 24.96 -18.70
N GLY A 332 7.35 24.66 -19.20
CA GLY A 332 6.35 25.66 -19.55
C GLY A 332 5.73 26.26 -18.31
N ALA A 333 5.43 27.56 -18.35
CA ALA A 333 4.68 28.25 -17.29
C ALA A 333 3.16 27.97 -17.32
N SER A 334 2.66 27.39 -18.42
CA SER A 334 1.27 26.94 -18.59
C SER A 334 1.07 25.54 -18.01
N LEU A 335 -0.19 25.10 -17.89
CA LEU A 335 -0.58 23.72 -17.59
C LEU A 335 -1.52 23.16 -18.67
N GLU A 336 -1.42 23.64 -19.91
CA GLU A 336 -2.37 23.30 -20.99
C GLU A 336 -2.21 21.82 -21.42
N SER A 337 -0.96 21.37 -21.56
CA SER A 337 -0.65 19.98 -21.92
C SER A 337 -0.96 19.04 -20.76
N VAL A 338 -0.66 19.46 -19.52
CA VAL A 338 -1.08 18.72 -18.31
C VAL A 338 -2.61 18.63 -18.20
N THR A 339 -3.35 19.69 -18.55
CA THR A 339 -4.83 19.65 -18.55
C THR A 339 -5.33 18.63 -19.57
N SER A 340 -4.74 18.62 -20.77
CA SER A 340 -5.06 17.64 -21.82
C SER A 340 -4.77 16.19 -21.38
N LEU A 341 -3.71 15.97 -20.60
CA LEU A 341 -3.40 14.66 -20.00
C LEU A 341 -4.46 14.23 -18.98
N ASN A 342 -5.01 15.16 -18.21
CA ASN A 342 -6.07 14.88 -17.22
C ASN A 342 -7.44 14.60 -17.86
N GLU A 343 -7.67 15.08 -19.09
CA GLU A 343 -8.89 14.81 -19.85
C GLU A 343 -8.87 13.45 -20.56
N LEU A 344 -7.71 12.78 -20.60
CA LEU A 344 -7.61 11.44 -21.16
C LEU A 344 -8.42 10.44 -20.35
N ASP A 345 -9.14 9.57 -21.05
CA ASP A 345 -9.73 8.40 -20.41
C ASP A 345 -8.64 7.43 -19.93
N ARG A 346 -9.03 6.52 -19.02
CA ARG A 346 -8.11 5.52 -18.45
C ARG A 346 -7.51 4.61 -19.54
N GLU A 347 -8.19 4.38 -20.66
CA GLU A 347 -7.67 3.54 -21.75
C GLU A 347 -6.55 4.25 -22.53
N ALA A 348 -6.68 5.55 -22.78
CA ALA A 348 -5.69 6.37 -23.46
C ALA A 348 -4.40 6.47 -22.63
N ILE A 349 -4.49 6.59 -21.30
CA ILE A 349 -3.30 6.57 -20.41
C ILE A 349 -2.47 5.30 -20.62
N THR A 350 -3.10 4.13 -20.82
CA THR A 350 -2.37 2.87 -21.04
C THR A 350 -1.54 2.84 -22.34
N LYS A 351 -1.86 3.71 -23.29
CA LYS A 351 -1.22 3.80 -24.60
C LYS A 351 -0.07 4.81 -24.63
N LEU A 352 0.07 5.62 -23.58
CA LEU A 352 1.16 6.58 -23.46
C LEU A 352 2.52 5.87 -23.45
N THR A 353 3.45 6.42 -24.22
CA THR A 353 4.84 5.98 -24.23
C THR A 353 5.66 6.96 -23.42
N VAL A 354 6.52 6.42 -22.55
CA VAL A 354 7.44 7.19 -21.73
C VAL A 354 8.86 6.94 -22.22
N SER A 355 9.62 7.99 -22.41
CA SER A 355 11.02 7.94 -22.85
C SER A 355 11.88 8.86 -21.99
N PRO A 356 13.18 8.60 -21.81
CA PRO A 356 14.07 9.51 -21.09
C PRO A 356 14.07 10.90 -21.75
N LEU A 357 14.17 11.97 -20.95
CA LEU A 357 14.19 13.34 -21.45
C LEU A 357 15.44 13.60 -22.30
N ASN A 358 16.60 13.24 -21.73
CA ASN A 358 17.90 13.31 -22.37
C ASN A 358 18.26 11.90 -22.83
N GLU A 359 18.18 11.64 -24.14
CA GLU A 359 18.81 10.45 -24.71
C GLU A 359 20.32 10.69 -24.59
N GLU A 360 20.99 10.09 -23.59
CA GLU A 360 22.42 9.88 -23.73
C GLU A 360 22.59 9.10 -25.02
N SER A 361 23.20 9.73 -26.02
CA SER A 361 23.66 9.04 -27.20
C SER A 361 24.66 8.01 -26.72
N GLU A 362 24.22 6.75 -26.56
CA GLU A 362 25.15 5.63 -26.61
C GLU A 362 25.94 5.84 -27.90
N GLU A 363 27.20 6.26 -27.79
CA GLU A 363 28.10 6.23 -28.92
C GLU A 363 28.00 4.81 -29.48
N PRO A 364 27.69 4.63 -30.78
CA PRO A 364 27.71 3.31 -31.35
C PRO A 364 29.10 2.75 -31.08
N ALA A 365 29.17 1.66 -30.31
CA ALA A 365 30.41 0.93 -30.09
C ALA A 365 31.11 0.81 -31.45
N GLU A 366 32.36 1.26 -31.52
CA GLU A 366 33.15 1.20 -32.75
C GLU A 366 32.95 -0.16 -33.38
N PRO A 367 32.57 -0.24 -34.67
CA PRO A 367 32.39 -1.53 -35.32
C PRO A 367 33.71 -2.28 -35.19
N ALA A 368 33.69 -3.36 -34.41
CA ALA A 368 34.82 -4.27 -34.30
C ALA A 368 35.27 -4.64 -35.72
N GLU A 369 36.58 -4.57 -35.96
CA GLU A 369 37.18 -4.92 -37.24
C GLU A 369 36.60 -6.25 -37.75
N PRO A 370 36.25 -6.35 -39.04
CA PRO A 370 35.66 -7.56 -39.57
C PRO A 370 36.65 -8.72 -39.44
N ALA A 371 36.38 -9.63 -38.52
CA ALA A 371 37.04 -10.92 -38.47
C ALA A 371 36.83 -11.65 -39.80
N GLU A 372 37.90 -12.27 -40.30
CA GLU A 372 37.92 -12.99 -41.57
C GLU A 372 36.75 -13.99 -41.69
N PRO A 373 36.18 -14.18 -42.89
CA PRO A 373 35.00 -15.00 -43.07
C PRO A 373 35.35 -16.48 -42.84
N ALA A 374 34.90 -17.03 -41.71
CA ALA A 374 34.78 -18.48 -41.55
C ALA A 374 33.65 -18.99 -42.45
N GLU A 375 33.95 -19.97 -43.29
CA GLU A 375 32.99 -20.65 -44.16
C GLU A 375 31.85 -21.26 -43.33
N SER A 376 30.67 -20.62 -43.35
CA SER A 376 29.46 -21.16 -42.74
C SER A 376 28.75 -22.11 -43.71
N ALA A 377 28.57 -23.37 -43.31
CA ALA A 377 27.69 -24.32 -43.99
C ALA A 377 26.22 -23.81 -44.00
N PRO A 378 25.43 -24.10 -45.05
CA PRO A 378 24.08 -23.56 -45.17
C PRO A 378 23.13 -24.18 -44.14
N SER A 379 22.53 -23.33 -43.29
CA SER A 379 21.44 -23.70 -42.38
C SER A 379 20.11 -23.85 -43.14
N PRO A 380 19.28 -24.87 -42.83
CA PRO A 380 18.02 -25.13 -43.53
C PRO A 380 16.84 -24.24 -43.08
N PHE A 381 17.05 -23.29 -42.17
CA PHE A 381 16.02 -22.35 -41.74
C PHE A 381 16.29 -20.97 -42.34
N GLY A 382 15.40 -20.55 -43.25
CA GLY A 382 15.55 -19.37 -44.09
C GLY A 382 15.79 -18.05 -43.36
N SER A 383 16.35 -17.11 -44.12
CA SER A 383 16.69 -15.74 -43.73
C SER A 383 15.58 -15.02 -42.95
N SER A 384 15.76 -14.82 -41.64
CA SER A 384 14.89 -13.95 -40.86
C SER A 384 15.20 -12.49 -41.18
N LYS A 385 14.21 -11.75 -41.70
CA LYS A 385 14.29 -10.29 -41.85
C LYS A 385 14.58 -9.65 -40.49
N THR A 386 15.49 -8.68 -40.47
CA THR A 386 15.80 -7.84 -39.31
C THR A 386 14.54 -7.09 -38.87
N VAL A 387 13.98 -7.48 -37.72
CA VAL A 387 12.88 -6.78 -37.07
C VAL A 387 13.45 -5.50 -36.46
N ARG A 388 12.97 -4.32 -36.90
CA ARG A 388 13.27 -3.04 -36.23
C ARG A 388 12.91 -3.17 -34.75
N LYS A 389 13.87 -2.97 -33.84
CA LYS A 389 13.60 -2.87 -32.39
C LYS A 389 12.60 -1.73 -32.18
N ARG A 390 11.41 -2.06 -31.70
CA ARG A 390 10.44 -1.06 -31.21
C ARG A 390 11.15 -0.29 -30.08
N LYS A 391 11.17 1.05 -30.11
CA LYS A 391 11.60 1.84 -28.94
C LYS A 391 10.74 1.36 -27.76
N SER A 392 11.34 0.64 -26.82
CA SER A 392 10.66 0.14 -25.63
C SER A 392 10.40 1.32 -24.70
N SER A 393 9.16 1.44 -24.20
CA SER A 393 8.83 2.45 -23.19
C SER A 393 9.72 2.27 -21.96
N ALA A 394 10.30 3.35 -21.45
CA ALA A 394 11.14 3.35 -20.25
C ALA A 394 10.33 3.12 -18.96
N GLY A 395 9.04 3.44 -18.98
CA GLY A 395 8.10 3.17 -17.90
C GLY A 395 6.66 3.08 -18.37
N LYS A 396 5.74 2.93 -17.42
CA LYS A 396 4.29 2.91 -17.68
C LYS A 396 3.57 3.81 -16.69
N ILE A 397 2.90 4.86 -17.18
CA ILE A 397 2.01 5.69 -16.36
C ILE A 397 0.82 4.84 -15.92
N LEU A 398 0.54 4.84 -14.63
CA LEU A 398 -0.54 4.10 -14.00
C LEU A 398 -1.70 5.00 -13.60
N ALA A 399 -1.41 6.23 -13.18
CA ALA A 399 -2.40 7.20 -12.72
C ALA A 399 -1.97 8.62 -13.07
N VAL A 400 -2.95 9.48 -13.34
CA VAL A 400 -2.79 10.93 -13.52
C VAL A 400 -3.85 11.62 -12.67
N ARG A 401 -3.45 12.64 -11.91
CA ARG A 401 -4.32 13.45 -11.07
C ARG A 401 -3.77 14.87 -10.91
N GLY A 402 -4.27 15.79 -11.72
CA GLY A 402 -3.71 17.13 -11.83
C GLY A 402 -2.27 17.07 -12.34
N GLN A 403 -1.33 17.64 -11.58
CA GLN A 403 0.10 17.55 -11.87
C GLN A 403 0.76 16.31 -11.24
N LEU A 404 0.03 15.49 -10.47
CA LEU A 404 0.58 14.33 -9.79
C LEU A 404 0.19 13.05 -10.51
N GLY A 405 0.94 11.98 -10.28
CA GLY A 405 0.62 10.67 -10.81
C GLY A 405 1.44 9.56 -10.20
N PHE A 406 1.22 8.37 -10.74
CA PHE A 406 2.02 7.19 -10.45
C PHE A 406 2.51 6.56 -11.74
N ALA A 407 3.76 6.12 -11.75
CA ALA A 407 4.32 5.39 -12.88
C ALA A 407 5.21 4.23 -12.43
N LEU A 408 5.13 3.13 -13.16
CA LEU A 408 5.97 1.96 -12.96
C LEU A 408 7.26 2.13 -13.78
N PHE A 409 8.39 2.22 -13.08
CA PHE A 409 9.72 2.34 -13.69
C PHE A 409 10.65 1.23 -13.20
N ASN A 410 11.78 1.08 -13.89
CA ASN A 410 12.93 0.35 -13.35
C ASN A 410 13.63 1.21 -12.30
N ILE A 411 14.02 0.60 -11.18
CA ILE A 411 14.66 1.31 -10.06
C ILE A 411 15.99 1.92 -10.51
N GLU A 412 16.85 1.13 -11.16
CA GLU A 412 18.17 1.59 -11.61
C GLU A 412 18.10 2.73 -12.62
N ASP A 413 17.02 2.79 -13.40
CA ASP A 413 16.84 3.85 -14.41
C ASP A 413 16.45 5.17 -13.74
N VAL A 414 15.57 5.14 -12.72
CA VAL A 414 15.19 6.33 -11.95
C VAL A 414 16.34 6.86 -11.10
N GLU A 415 17.14 5.98 -10.49
CA GLU A 415 18.33 6.38 -9.72
C GLU A 415 19.38 7.10 -10.59
N LYS A 416 19.48 6.75 -11.87
CA LYS A 416 20.38 7.41 -12.83
C LYS A 416 19.77 8.69 -13.40
N ASN A 417 18.49 8.65 -13.77
CA ASN A 417 17.78 9.76 -14.38
C ASN A 417 16.29 9.75 -14.00
N SER A 418 15.86 10.78 -13.26
CA SER A 418 14.47 10.97 -12.85
C SER A 418 13.60 11.67 -13.89
N LEU A 419 14.18 12.19 -14.98
CA LEU A 419 13.48 13.03 -15.96
C LEU A 419 13.13 12.24 -17.22
N TYR A 420 11.83 12.13 -17.45
CA TYR A 420 11.25 11.45 -18.60
C TYR A 420 10.32 12.39 -19.34
N LYS A 421 9.85 11.97 -20.52
CA LYS A 421 8.81 12.67 -21.26
C LYS A 421 7.79 11.71 -21.82
N THR A 422 6.57 12.20 -21.96
CA THR A 422 5.49 11.56 -22.70
C THR A 422 4.85 12.57 -23.65
N GLU A 423 4.12 12.09 -24.65
CA GLU A 423 3.49 12.92 -25.68
C GLU A 423 1.97 12.75 -25.62
N VAL A 424 1.24 13.87 -25.56
CA VAL A 424 -0.23 13.91 -25.58
C VAL A 424 -0.66 14.93 -26.62
N GLY A 425 -1.44 14.52 -27.62
CA GLY A 425 -1.97 15.44 -28.63
C GLY A 425 -0.91 16.14 -29.49
N GLY A 426 0.32 15.61 -29.56
CA GLY A 426 1.45 16.25 -30.26
C GLY A 426 2.33 17.14 -29.38
N GLU A 427 1.93 17.36 -28.13
CA GLU A 427 2.67 18.16 -27.15
C GLU A 427 3.47 17.26 -26.21
N ASN A 428 4.69 17.68 -25.86
CA ASN A 428 5.51 16.97 -24.88
C ASN A 428 5.14 17.41 -23.46
N ILE A 429 5.12 16.42 -22.56
CA ILE A 429 4.90 16.60 -21.13
C ILE A 429 6.11 16.00 -20.42
N LEU A 430 6.72 16.79 -19.53
CA LEU A 430 7.78 16.33 -18.63
C LEU A 430 7.15 15.42 -17.56
N VAL A 431 7.78 14.27 -17.33
CA VAL A 431 7.41 13.32 -16.28
C VAL A 431 8.63 13.21 -15.36
N GLU A 432 8.55 13.81 -14.18
CA GLU A 432 9.60 13.74 -13.17
C GLU A 432 9.26 12.66 -12.15
N ALA A 433 10.07 11.61 -12.04
CA ALA A 433 9.91 10.56 -11.05
C ALA A 433 10.64 10.91 -9.75
N LYS A 434 9.95 10.84 -8.61
CA LYS A 434 10.53 11.10 -7.30
C LYS A 434 10.71 9.80 -6.52
N ILE A 435 11.87 9.64 -5.86
CA ILE A 435 12.07 8.63 -4.82
C ILE A 435 11.53 9.24 -3.50
N PRO A 436 10.49 8.66 -2.88
CA PRO A 436 9.97 9.17 -1.63
C PRO A 436 10.98 9.06 -0.48
N ASP A 437 11.00 10.06 0.39
CA ASP A 437 11.96 10.16 1.50
C ASP A 437 11.76 9.08 2.58
N TRP A 438 10.59 8.42 2.60
CA TRP A 438 10.27 7.33 3.53
C TRP A 438 10.70 5.94 3.04
N TRP A 439 11.20 5.82 1.80
CA TRP A 439 11.73 4.54 1.33
C TRP A 439 12.92 4.10 2.20
N PRO A 440 13.00 2.82 2.59
CA PRO A 440 14.15 2.32 3.34
C PRO A 440 15.47 2.51 2.56
N GLU A 441 16.53 2.92 3.26
CA GLU A 441 17.90 3.08 2.73
C GLU A 441 18.59 1.75 2.38
#